data_AF-T1AUK3-F1
#
_entry.id   AF-T1AUK3-F1
#
_cell.length_a   1.000
_cell.length_b   1.000
_cell.length_c   1.000
_cell.angle_alpha   90.00
_cell.angle_beta   90.00
_cell.angle_gamma   90.00
#
_symmetry.space_group_name_H-M   'P 1'
#
loop_
_entity.id
_entity.type
_entity.pdbx_description
1 polymer ?
#
loop_
_entity_poly.entity_id
_entity_poly.type
_entity_poly.pdbx_seq_one_letter_code
_entity_poly.pdbx_strand_id
1 'polypeptide(L)' 'MDLFTLPDFDGHEQVVFGHDAATGLRAVVAIHSTVLGPAAGGCRMWTYGSADEA' A
#
# COMPACT_ATOMS: atom_id res chain seq x y z
N MET A 1 12.04 8.50 4.26
CA MET A 1 11.85 7.43 5.26
C MET A 1 12.26 6.11 4.61
N ASP A 2 12.81 5.15 5.35
CA ASP A 2 13.19 3.85 4.80
C ASP A 2 12.00 2.88 4.91
N LEU A 3 11.55 2.39 3.74
CA LEU A 3 10.40 1.50 3.58
C LEU A 3 10.51 0.23 4.43
N PHE A 4 11.73 -0.26 4.64
CA PHE A 4 11.98 -1.51 5.36
C PHE A 4 11.97 -1.35 6.89
N THR A 5 11.86 -0.11 7.39
CA THR A 5 11.92 0.19 8.84
C THR A 5 10.60 0.69 9.40
N LEU A 6 9.58 0.85 8.56
CA LEU A 6 8.27 1.33 8.97
C LEU A 6 7.52 0.21 9.72
N PRO A 7 7.00 0.47 10.94
CA PRO A 7 6.28 -0.54 11.74
C PRO A 7 5.07 -1.12 11.02
N ASP A 8 4.40 -0.32 10.19
CA ASP A 8 3.20 -0.73 9.44
C ASP A 8 3.52 -1.76 8.34
N PHE A 9 4.80 -1.96 8.01
CA PHE A 9 5.26 -2.94 7.02
C PHE A 9 5.81 -4.22 7.66
N ASP A 10 5.72 -4.36 8.99
CA ASP A 10 6.19 -5.54 9.71
C ASP A 10 5.41 -6.79 9.27
N GLY A 11 6.00 -7.56 8.35
CA GLY A 11 5.49 -8.85 7.88
C GLY A 11 4.65 -8.83 6.60
N HIS A 12 4.55 -7.72 5.87
CA HIS A 12 3.88 -7.72 4.57
C HIS A 12 4.67 -8.52 3.52
N GLU A 13 4.01 -9.47 2.85
CA GLU A 13 4.59 -10.20 1.71
C GLU A 13 4.93 -9.26 0.55
N GLN A 14 4.10 -8.24 0.30
CA GLN A 14 4.30 -7.31 -0.80
C GLN A 14 3.66 -5.93 -0.56
N VAL A 15 4.32 -4.90 -1.08
CA VAL A 15 3.78 -3.53 -1.20
C VAL A 15 3.98 -3.07 -2.63
N VAL A 16 2.91 -2.61 -3.28
CA VAL A 16 2.93 -2.14 -4.66
C VAL A 16 2.49 -0.68 -4.70
N PHE A 17 3.32 0.17 -5.31
CA PHE A 17 3.01 1.58 -5.57
C PHE A 17 2.52 1.74 -7.01
N GLY A 18 1.27 2.16 -7.16
CA GLY A 18 0.68 2.52 -8.44
C GLY A 18 0.71 4.03 -8.65
N HIS A 19 1.24 4.48 -9.78
CA HIS A 19 1.17 5.87 -10.20
C HIS A 19 0.77 5.93 -11.68
N ASP A 20 -0.33 6.61 -11.97
CA ASP A 20 -0.72 6.92 -13.34
C ASP A 20 -0.81 8.45 -13.51
N ALA A 21 0.06 8.99 -14.35
CA ALA A 21 0.15 10.43 -14.57
C ALA A 21 -1.05 10.98 -15.36
N ALA A 22 -1.67 10.19 -16.23
CA ALA A 22 -2.79 10.64 -17.06
C ALA A 22 -4.05 10.90 -16.22
N THR A 23 -4.32 10.02 -15.25
CA THR A 23 -5.45 10.18 -14.32
C THR A 23 -5.06 10.87 -13.02
N GLY A 24 -3.76 11.03 -12.73
CA GLY A 24 -3.25 11.52 -11.46
C GLY A 24 -3.36 10.51 -10.32
N LEU A 25 -3.66 9.25 -10.62
CA LEU A 25 -3.80 8.18 -9.62
C LEU A 25 -2.50 7.97 -8.86
N ARG A 26 -2.61 7.96 -7.54
CA ARG A 26 -1.59 7.47 -6.62
C ARG A 26 -2.24 6.44 -5.72
N ALA A 27 -1.75 5.22 -5.75
CA ALA A 27 -2.32 4.09 -5.04
C ALA A 27 -1.22 3.27 -4.37
N VAL A 28 -1.56 2.71 -3.21
CA VAL A 28 -0.72 1.75 -2.50
C VAL A 28 -1.55 0.49 -2.32
N VAL A 29 -0.98 -0.66 -2.69
CA VAL A 29 -1.57 -1.98 -2.44
C VAL A 29 -0.62 -2.73 -1.51
N ALA A 30 -1.05 -2.94 -0.28
CA ALA A 30 -0.31 -3.69 0.73
C ALA A 30 -0.93 -5.09 0.89
N ILE A 31 -0.13 -6.13 0.66
CA ILE A 31 -0.50 -7.53 0.78
C ILE A 31 0.21 -8.08 2.02
N HIS A 32 -0.55 -8.33 3.08
CA HIS A 32 -0.01 -8.90 4.30
C HIS A 32 0.34 -10.38 4.11
N SER A 33 -0.61 -11.20 3.64
CA SER A 33 -0.32 -12.61 3.35
C SER A 33 -1.22 -13.23 2.28
N THR A 34 -0.66 -14.20 1.55
CA THR A 34 -1.34 -15.05 0.56
C THR A 34 -1.33 -16.55 0.92
N VAL A 35 -0.94 -16.92 2.15
CA VAL A 35 -0.79 -18.33 2.59
C VAL A 35 -2.05 -19.17 2.40
N LEU A 36 -3.23 -18.59 2.58
CA LEU A 36 -4.52 -19.28 2.43
C LEU A 36 -5.17 -19.11 1.05
N GLY A 37 -4.49 -18.44 0.11
CA GLY A 37 -5.00 -18.11 -1.22
C GLY A 37 -4.83 -16.63 -1.58
N PRO A 38 -5.46 -16.17 -2.68
CA PRO A 38 -5.35 -14.78 -3.12
C PRO A 38 -5.79 -13.78 -2.04
N ALA A 39 -5.05 -12.69 -1.88
CA ALA A 39 -5.39 -11.65 -0.93
C ALA A 39 -6.69 -10.93 -1.35
N ALA A 40 -7.58 -10.73 -0.37
CA ALA A 40 -8.79 -9.94 -0.54
C ALA A 40 -8.78 -8.79 0.48
N GLY A 41 -9.01 -7.57 0.01
CA GLY A 41 -8.98 -6.36 0.83
C GLY A 41 -9.89 -5.28 0.26
N GLY A 42 -10.32 -4.36 1.11
CA GLY A 42 -11.11 -3.20 0.70
C GLY A 42 -10.26 -2.15 -0.03
N CYS A 43 -10.89 -1.34 -0.86
CA CYS A 43 -10.28 -0.14 -1.42
C CYS A 43 -10.72 1.08 -0.60
N ARG A 44 -9.75 1.82 -0.04
CA ARG A 44 -10.00 3.08 0.64
C ARG A 44 -9.45 4.22 -0.19
N MET A 45 -10.32 5.16 -0.55
CA MET A 45 -9.92 6.44 -1.14
C MET A 45 -10.05 7.51 -0.05
N TRP A 46 -8.94 8.15 0.29
CA TRP A 46 -8.88 9.16 1.34
C TRP A 46 -7.83 10.22 1.00
N THR A 47 -8.00 11.43 1.53
CA THR A 47 -7.02 12.51 1.43
C THR A 47 -6.08 12.46 2.63
N TYR A 48 -4.82 12.18 2.38
CA TYR A 48 -3.75 12.20 3.38
C TYR A 48 -2.94 13.50 3.26
N GLY A 49 -2.43 14.02 4.38
CA GLY A 49 -1.61 15.23 4.41
C GLY A 49 -0.23 15.01 3.79
N SER A 50 0.27 13.78 3.80
CA SER A 50 1.52 13.38 3.16
C SER A 50 1.49 11.90 2.73
N ALA A 51 2.48 11.48 1.95
CA ALA A 51 2.63 10.07 1.57
C ALA A 51 3.01 9.16 2.76
N ASP A 52 3.63 9.71 3.80
CA ASP A 52 4.00 8.96 5.01
C ASP A 52 2.78 8.69 5.92
N GLU A 53 1.67 9.42 5.72
CA GLU A 53 0.40 9.18 6.43
C GLU A 53 -0.50 8.15 5.75
N ALA A 54 -0.18 7.75 4.51
CA ALA A 54 -1.00 6.89 3.66
C ALA A 54 -0.66 5.41 3.83
#